data_AF-A0A4Q5SD49-F1
#
_entry.id   AF-A0A4Q5SD49-F1
#
_cell.length_a   1.000
_cell.length_b   1.000
_cell.length_c   1.000
_cell.angle_alpha   90.00
_cell.angle_beta   90.00
_cell.angle_gamma   90.00
#
_symmetry.space_group_name_H-M   'P 1'
#
loop_
_entity.id
_entity.type
_entity.pdbx_description
1 polymer ?
#
loop_
_entity_poly.entity_id
_entity_poly.type
_entity_poly.pdbx_seq_one_letter_code
_entity_poly.pdbx_strand_id
1 'polypeptide(L)'
;DLGRTLDQMLVEEIAPRALRDVVLLDHLTVHWQRALDLFEIILEKWPQTLEKLGRIDLAARRNRLLDRVAARWRAVPPERFVCAAGITTSAPAIARLLRVVAGLPQGQVVLPGVDLAMADEEWAMLGPFPADPVSGRRKRSLETHPQFHLKLLIDRMGVQRGEFESWRVATELDAPPARSKAIASAMMPAERTTLWSDLPAGERRLAGVRVLEVATPAEEAQGIALALREALEEPGRTAALVTPDRALAKRVAAHCARWGIAIDDSAGSALSILPPGTLLLALAEAAAQSFAPMALLALLKHPLVRAGEARIGWLEQVRSLDLALRGPRPPAGLAGVTAHLADPEGYDARTRG
;
A
#
# COMPACT_ATOMS: atom_id res chain seq x y z
N ASP A 1 -5.93 5.80 -10.14
CA ASP A 1 -5.56 4.43 -10.58
C ASP A 1 -4.46 4.39 -11.63
N LEU A 2 -4.54 5.14 -12.74
CA LEU A 2 -3.52 5.11 -13.81
C LEU A 2 -2.06 5.33 -13.35
N GLY A 3 -1.82 6.29 -12.46
CA GLY A 3 -0.47 6.50 -11.89
C GLY A 3 0.07 5.27 -11.14
N ARG A 4 -0.78 4.55 -10.41
CA ARG A 4 -0.39 3.30 -9.74
C ARG A 4 -0.08 2.19 -10.73
N THR A 5 -0.82 2.12 -11.84
CA THR A 5 -0.53 1.17 -12.94
C THR A 5 0.84 1.47 -13.54
N LEU A 6 1.14 2.74 -13.85
CA LEU A 6 2.45 3.14 -14.35
C LEU A 6 3.55 2.79 -13.34
N ASP A 7 3.37 3.12 -12.07
CA ASP A 7 4.33 2.78 -11.01
C ASP A 7 4.57 1.27 -10.95
N GLN A 8 3.51 0.45 -11.00
CA GLN A 8 3.63 -1.00 -10.97
C GLN A 8 4.40 -1.53 -12.18
N MET A 9 4.16 -0.99 -13.38
CA MET A 9 4.94 -1.36 -14.57
C MET A 9 6.43 -1.01 -14.41
N LEU A 10 6.72 0.19 -13.90
CA LEU A 10 8.10 0.62 -13.64
C LEU A 10 8.77 -0.24 -12.55
N VAL A 11 8.03 -0.63 -11.51
CA VAL A 11 8.48 -1.56 -10.47
C VAL A 11 8.82 -2.93 -11.07
N GLU A 12 7.99 -3.43 -11.98
CA GLU A 12 8.19 -4.68 -12.72
C GLU A 12 9.17 -4.56 -13.91
N GLU A 13 9.74 -3.37 -14.13
CA GLU A 13 10.64 -3.06 -15.26
C GLU A 13 10.03 -3.33 -16.64
N ILE A 14 8.70 -3.27 -16.72
CA ILE A 14 7.96 -3.38 -17.96
C ILE A 14 7.85 -1.98 -18.56
N ALA A 15 8.35 -1.83 -19.79
CA ALA A 15 8.21 -0.57 -20.52
C ALA A 15 6.71 -0.24 -20.66
N PRO A 16 6.24 0.98 -20.33
CA PRO A 16 4.82 1.28 -20.36
C PRO A 16 4.16 1.05 -21.73
N ARG A 17 4.95 1.23 -22.81
CA ARG A 17 4.52 0.95 -24.19
C ARG A 17 4.12 -0.51 -24.44
N ALA A 18 4.65 -1.48 -23.68
CA ALA A 18 4.35 -2.89 -23.83
C ALA A 18 2.88 -3.25 -23.53
N LEU A 19 2.12 -2.37 -22.85
CA LEU A 19 0.68 -2.56 -22.70
C LEU A 19 -0.07 -2.55 -24.03
N ARG A 20 0.45 -1.84 -25.04
CA ARG A 20 -0.15 -1.80 -26.38
C ARG A 20 -0.22 -3.20 -26.97
N ASP A 21 0.85 -3.98 -26.81
CA ASP A 21 0.98 -5.31 -27.39
C ASP A 21 0.06 -6.34 -26.72
N VAL A 22 -0.26 -6.14 -25.43
CA VAL A 22 -1.17 -7.03 -24.66
C VAL A 22 -2.63 -6.75 -24.98
N VAL A 23 -2.98 -5.49 -25.23
CA VAL A 23 -4.35 -5.00 -25.42
C VAL A 23 -4.88 -5.29 -26.84
N LEU A 24 -4.00 -5.52 -27.81
CA LEU A 24 -4.37 -5.91 -29.17
C LEU A 24 -4.93 -7.35 -29.29
N LEU A 25 -5.02 -8.10 -28.19
CA LEU A 25 -5.63 -9.42 -28.12
C LEU A 25 -7.13 -9.31 -27.77
N ASP A 26 -7.96 -9.13 -28.81
CA ASP A 26 -9.41 -9.32 -28.93
C ASP A 26 -10.38 -9.01 -27.73
N HIS A 27 -11.41 -8.20 -28.05
CA HIS A 27 -12.65 -7.94 -27.29
C HIS A 27 -12.57 -7.15 -25.98
N LEU A 28 -11.76 -6.09 -25.93
CA LEU A 28 -11.92 -5.11 -24.86
C LEU A 28 -13.21 -4.30 -25.07
N THR A 29 -14.05 -4.27 -24.04
CA THR A 29 -15.24 -3.43 -23.97
C THR A 29 -14.85 -1.95 -24.14
N VAL A 30 -15.72 -1.14 -24.76
CA VAL A 30 -15.46 0.27 -25.14
C VAL A 30 -14.85 1.12 -24.02
N HIS A 31 -15.12 0.80 -22.75
CA HIS A 31 -14.53 1.51 -21.61
C HIS A 31 -13.03 1.26 -21.44
N TRP A 32 -12.53 0.04 -21.72
CA TRP A 32 -11.10 -0.27 -21.66
C TRP A 32 -10.32 0.38 -22.79
N GLN A 33 -10.92 0.49 -23.99
CA GLN A 33 -10.32 1.23 -25.10
C GLN A 33 -10.13 2.70 -24.75
N ARG A 34 -11.18 3.36 -24.23
CA ARG A 34 -11.08 4.78 -23.79
C ARG A 34 -10.09 4.98 -22.64
N ALA A 35 -10.03 4.05 -21.69
CA ALA A 35 -9.07 4.10 -20.60
C ALA A 35 -7.63 3.96 -21.12
N LEU A 36 -7.43 3.09 -22.12
CA LEU A 36 -6.14 2.94 -22.79
C LEU A 36 -5.76 4.22 -23.53
N ASP A 37 -6.64 4.79 -24.37
CA ASP A 37 -6.35 6.02 -25.12
C ASP A 37 -5.93 7.17 -24.19
N LEU A 38 -6.62 7.33 -23.06
CA LEU A 38 -6.23 8.29 -22.03
C LEU A 38 -4.89 7.93 -21.38
N PHE A 39 -4.65 6.64 -21.14
CA PHE A 39 -3.39 6.18 -20.59
C PHE A 39 -2.24 6.42 -21.58
N GLU A 40 -2.43 6.25 -22.88
CA GLU A 40 -1.42 6.51 -23.90
C GLU A 40 -0.93 7.96 -23.88
N ILE A 41 -1.84 8.91 -23.72
CA ILE A 41 -1.49 10.33 -23.56
C ILE A 41 -0.54 10.50 -22.37
N ILE A 42 -0.79 9.82 -21.25
CA ILE A 42 0.07 9.84 -20.08
C ILE A 42 1.40 9.14 -20.39
N LEU A 43 1.38 7.95 -21.00
CA LEU A 43 2.58 7.19 -21.32
C LEU A 43 3.52 7.92 -22.30
N GLU A 44 2.99 8.76 -23.17
CA GLU A 44 3.78 9.55 -24.11
C GLU A 44 4.20 10.90 -23.54
N LYS A 45 3.28 11.65 -22.94
CA LYS A 45 3.57 13.01 -22.45
C LYS A 45 4.30 13.02 -21.12
N TRP A 46 4.10 12.03 -20.26
CA TRP A 46 4.71 12.00 -18.93
C TRP A 46 6.24 11.90 -18.99
N PRO A 47 6.85 10.97 -19.76
CA PRO A 47 8.31 10.93 -19.89
C PRO A 47 8.89 12.25 -20.43
N GLN A 48 8.23 12.87 -21.42
CA GLN A 48 8.64 14.16 -21.98
C GLN A 48 8.55 15.29 -20.94
N THR A 49 7.53 15.24 -20.08
CA THR A 49 7.34 16.21 -18.99
C THR A 49 8.44 16.06 -17.95
N LEU A 50 8.75 14.83 -17.55
CA LEU A 50 9.85 14.55 -16.63
C LEU A 50 11.19 15.02 -17.18
N GLU A 51 11.46 14.81 -18.47
CA GLU A 51 12.66 15.29 -19.14
C GLU A 51 12.76 16.82 -19.10
N LYS A 52 11.69 17.54 -19.47
CA LYS A 52 11.63 19.01 -19.41
C LYS A 52 11.86 19.55 -17.99
N LEU A 53 11.37 18.84 -16.98
CA LEU A 53 11.52 19.22 -15.58
C LEU A 53 12.86 18.79 -14.98
N GLY A 54 13.66 17.97 -15.67
CA GLY A 54 14.85 17.33 -15.11
C GLY A 54 14.50 16.47 -13.89
N ARG A 55 13.42 15.68 -13.99
CA ARG A 55 12.89 14.81 -12.94
C ARG A 55 12.86 13.35 -13.39
N ILE A 56 12.67 12.45 -12.44
CA ILE A 56 12.58 11.00 -12.65
C ILE A 56 11.51 10.42 -11.73
N ASP A 57 10.79 9.40 -12.20
CA ASP A 57 9.85 8.65 -11.37
C ASP A 57 10.54 8.01 -10.16
N LEU A 58 9.82 7.92 -9.04
CA LEU A 58 10.32 7.33 -7.81
C LEU A 58 10.73 5.87 -8.01
N ALA A 59 9.90 5.07 -8.69
CA ALA A 59 10.18 3.66 -8.99
C ALA A 59 11.44 3.51 -9.85
N ALA A 60 11.56 4.31 -10.93
CA ALA A 60 12.73 4.30 -11.81
C ALA A 60 14.01 4.71 -11.07
N ARG A 61 13.95 5.77 -10.24
CA ARG A 61 15.07 6.19 -9.39
C ARG A 61 15.48 5.09 -8.42
N ARG A 62 14.53 4.46 -7.74
CA ARG A 62 14.77 3.36 -6.80
C ARG A 62 15.50 2.21 -7.49
N ASN A 63 14.99 1.75 -8.64
CA ASN A 63 15.60 0.63 -9.38
C ASN A 63 17.05 0.98 -9.80
N ARG A 64 17.29 2.18 -10.33
CA ARG A 64 18.66 2.64 -10.67
C ARG A 64 19.61 2.65 -9.47
N LEU A 65 19.14 3.07 -8.29
CA LEU A 65 19.95 3.06 -7.06
C LEU A 65 20.27 1.63 -6.61
N LEU A 66 19.29 0.72 -6.64
CA LEU A 66 19.47 -0.69 -6.32
C LEU A 66 20.48 -1.34 -7.28
N ASP A 67 20.35 -1.11 -8.58
CA ASP A 67 21.27 -1.63 -9.59
C ASP A 67 22.70 -1.08 -9.41
N ARG A 68 22.84 0.20 -9.07
CA ARG A 68 24.14 0.80 -8.79
C ARG A 68 24.80 0.18 -7.56
N VAL A 69 24.03 -0.07 -6.49
CA VAL A 69 24.51 -0.76 -5.28
C VAL A 69 24.91 -2.20 -5.61
N ALA A 70 24.05 -2.94 -6.32
CA ALA A 70 24.32 -4.31 -6.75
C ALA A 70 25.59 -4.39 -7.60
N ALA A 71 25.76 -3.51 -8.60
CA ALA A 71 26.97 -3.44 -9.42
C ALA A 71 28.22 -3.12 -8.60
N ARG A 72 28.13 -2.14 -7.68
CA ARG A 72 29.25 -1.79 -6.80
C ARG A 72 29.66 -2.96 -5.92
N TRP A 73 28.71 -3.65 -5.29
CA TRP A 73 29.00 -4.77 -4.39
C TRP A 73 29.51 -6.02 -5.10
N ARG A 74 29.13 -6.24 -6.38
CA ARG A 74 29.76 -7.28 -7.20
C ARG A 74 31.23 -6.97 -7.50
N ALA A 75 31.56 -5.71 -7.79
CA ALA A 75 32.92 -5.31 -8.14
C ALA A 75 33.83 -5.18 -6.91
N VAL A 76 33.30 -4.65 -5.82
CA VAL A 76 34.01 -4.45 -4.54
C VAL A 76 33.06 -4.90 -3.42
N PRO A 77 33.10 -6.19 -3.05
CA PRO A 77 32.32 -6.72 -1.93
C PRO A 77 32.62 -5.95 -0.63
N PRO A 78 31.60 -5.59 0.17
CA PRO A 78 31.84 -5.03 1.50
C PRO A 78 32.62 -6.02 2.38
N GLU A 79 33.57 -5.52 3.17
CA GLU A 79 34.33 -6.33 4.16
C GLU A 79 33.54 -6.69 5.42
N ARG A 80 32.32 -6.14 5.55
CA ARG A 80 31.44 -6.36 6.70
C ARG A 80 30.31 -7.31 6.34
N PHE A 81 29.72 -7.88 7.39
CA PHE A 81 28.48 -8.65 7.27
C PHE A 81 27.33 -7.82 6.67
N VAL A 82 26.63 -8.41 5.72
CA VAL A 82 25.44 -7.82 5.06
C VAL A 82 24.30 -8.82 5.15
N CYS A 83 23.24 -8.46 5.88
CA CYS A 83 22.01 -9.24 5.95
C CYS A 83 20.85 -8.48 5.30
N ALA A 84 20.12 -9.16 4.41
CA ALA A 84 18.87 -8.72 3.86
C ALA A 84 17.74 -9.60 4.42
N ALA A 85 16.95 -9.05 5.35
CA ALA A 85 15.90 -9.78 6.07
C ALA A 85 14.50 -9.19 5.83
N GLY A 86 13.49 -10.06 5.71
CA GLY A 86 12.08 -9.65 5.68
C GLY A 86 11.61 -9.02 4.35
N ILE A 87 12.41 -9.08 3.30
CA ILE A 87 12.08 -8.53 1.98
C ILE A 87 11.30 -9.57 1.17
N THR A 88 10.01 -9.35 0.98
CA THR A 88 9.09 -10.30 0.30
C THR A 88 8.58 -9.82 -1.06
N THR A 89 8.94 -8.61 -1.47
CA THR A 89 8.57 -8.11 -2.81
C THR A 89 9.33 -8.87 -3.89
N SER A 90 8.63 -9.28 -4.94
CA SER A 90 9.22 -9.97 -6.09
C SER A 90 9.86 -9.03 -7.11
N ALA A 91 9.92 -7.71 -6.87
CA ALA A 91 10.39 -6.72 -7.85
C ALA A 91 11.79 -7.07 -8.44
N PRO A 92 12.00 -7.02 -9.77
CA PRO A 92 13.25 -7.50 -10.40
C PRO A 92 14.53 -6.85 -9.86
N ALA A 93 14.54 -5.52 -9.66
CA ALA A 93 15.68 -4.81 -9.08
C ALA A 93 16.03 -5.29 -7.66
N ILE A 94 15.02 -5.64 -6.86
CA ILE A 94 15.21 -6.19 -5.51
C ILE A 94 15.75 -7.61 -5.61
N ALA A 95 15.18 -8.47 -6.45
CA ALA A 95 15.67 -9.83 -6.66
C ALA A 95 17.15 -9.84 -7.08
N ARG A 96 17.55 -8.94 -7.99
CA ARG A 96 18.96 -8.77 -8.39
C ARG A 96 19.85 -8.37 -7.22
N LEU A 97 19.40 -7.46 -6.36
CA LEU A 97 20.17 -7.06 -5.18
C LEU A 97 20.27 -8.20 -4.15
N LEU A 98 19.16 -8.91 -3.87
CA LEU A 98 19.17 -10.07 -2.96
C LEU A 98 20.11 -11.17 -3.47
N ARG A 99 20.12 -11.44 -4.79
CA ARG A 99 21.08 -12.36 -5.39
C ARG A 99 22.53 -11.91 -5.17
N VAL A 100 22.81 -10.60 -5.25
CA VAL A 100 24.15 -10.07 -4.92
C VAL A 100 24.46 -10.32 -3.47
N VAL A 101 23.56 -9.98 -2.54
CA VAL A 101 23.76 -10.20 -1.11
C VAL A 101 24.03 -11.66 -0.81
N ALA A 102 23.23 -12.58 -1.36
CA ALA A 102 23.43 -14.02 -1.18
C ALA A 102 24.79 -14.54 -1.69
N GLY A 103 25.42 -13.84 -2.63
CA GLY A 103 26.74 -14.18 -3.16
C GLY A 103 27.92 -13.44 -2.52
N LEU A 104 27.70 -12.57 -1.54
CA LEU A 104 28.80 -11.87 -0.85
C LEU A 104 29.52 -12.83 0.12
N PRO A 105 30.83 -12.65 0.36
CA PRO A 105 31.59 -13.50 1.30
C PRO A 105 31.01 -13.55 2.72
N GLN A 106 30.41 -12.44 3.17
CA GLN A 106 29.71 -12.31 4.45
C GLN A 106 28.27 -11.86 4.24
N GLY A 107 27.60 -12.43 3.23
CA GLY A 107 26.23 -12.08 2.87
C GLY A 107 25.21 -13.09 3.38
N GLN A 108 24.03 -12.60 3.77
CA GLN A 108 22.90 -13.45 4.14
C GLN A 108 21.57 -12.86 3.64
N VAL A 109 20.71 -13.72 3.09
CA VAL A 109 19.31 -13.37 2.77
C VAL A 109 18.39 -14.22 3.64
N VAL A 110 17.50 -13.56 4.38
CA VAL A 110 16.52 -14.21 5.26
C VAL A 110 15.12 -13.87 4.77
N LEU A 111 14.43 -14.86 4.22
CA LEU A 111 13.06 -14.73 3.74
C LEU A 111 12.07 -15.28 4.78
N PRO A 112 10.95 -14.59 5.03
CA PRO A 112 9.96 -15.07 5.98
C PRO A 112 9.10 -16.18 5.35
N GLY A 113 9.09 -17.36 5.97
CA GLY A 113 8.07 -18.37 5.72
C GLY A 113 8.07 -18.99 4.32
N VAL A 114 9.25 -19.18 3.70
CA VAL A 114 9.37 -20.03 2.50
C VAL A 114 9.03 -21.46 2.88
N ASP A 115 8.04 -22.05 2.22
CA ASP A 115 7.62 -23.42 2.49
C ASP A 115 8.60 -24.42 1.85
N LEU A 116 9.55 -24.89 2.66
CA LEU A 116 10.54 -25.90 2.28
C LEU A 116 9.98 -27.34 2.35
N ALA A 117 8.80 -27.53 2.94
CA ALA A 117 8.18 -28.85 3.12
C ALA A 117 7.15 -29.17 2.03
N MET A 118 6.59 -28.15 1.36
CA MET A 118 5.69 -28.31 0.21
C MET A 118 6.35 -29.14 -0.89
N ALA A 119 5.61 -30.10 -1.46
CA ALA A 119 6.12 -30.96 -2.54
C ALA A 119 6.46 -30.13 -3.81
N ASP A 120 7.44 -30.57 -4.59
CA ASP A 120 7.87 -29.85 -5.80
C ASP A 120 6.74 -29.76 -6.84
N GLU A 121 5.89 -30.78 -6.95
CA GLU A 121 4.74 -30.76 -7.86
C GLU A 121 3.71 -29.70 -7.45
N GLU A 122 3.49 -29.53 -6.15
CA GLU A 122 2.60 -28.52 -5.61
C GLU A 122 3.19 -27.12 -5.75
N TRP A 123 4.49 -26.97 -5.47
CA TRP A 123 5.22 -25.72 -5.71
C TRP A 123 5.13 -25.31 -7.19
N ALA A 124 5.25 -26.26 -8.12
CA ALA A 124 5.12 -26.02 -9.55
C ALA A 124 3.71 -25.51 -9.95
N MET A 125 2.65 -25.93 -9.27
CA MET A 125 1.27 -25.47 -9.52
C MET A 125 1.05 -23.98 -9.24
N LEU A 126 1.93 -23.32 -8.50
CA LEU A 126 1.76 -21.90 -8.18
C LEU A 126 2.04 -20.98 -9.38
N GLY A 127 2.78 -21.45 -10.39
CA GLY A 127 3.38 -20.60 -11.43
C GLY A 127 4.64 -19.87 -10.93
N PRO A 128 5.24 -18.93 -11.69
CA PRO A 128 4.87 -18.60 -13.07
C PRO A 128 5.03 -19.80 -14.01
N PHE A 129 4.18 -19.86 -15.02
CA PHE A 129 4.22 -20.93 -16.02
C PHE A 129 4.95 -20.46 -17.28
N PRO A 130 5.72 -21.36 -17.94
CA PRO A 130 6.27 -21.06 -19.25
C PRO A 130 5.13 -20.79 -20.25
N ALA A 131 5.45 -20.03 -21.31
CA ALA A 131 4.52 -19.89 -22.42
C ALA A 131 4.37 -21.24 -23.12
N ASP A 132 3.15 -21.58 -23.50
CA ASP A 132 2.88 -22.74 -24.32
C ASP A 132 3.64 -22.60 -25.65
N PRO A 133 4.47 -23.59 -26.04
CA PRO A 133 5.34 -23.47 -27.22
C PRO A 133 4.58 -23.30 -28.54
N VAL A 134 3.31 -23.72 -28.60
CA VAL A 134 2.51 -23.70 -29.82
C VAL A 134 1.65 -22.44 -29.90
N SER A 135 0.90 -22.14 -28.84
CA SER A 135 -0.03 -21.01 -28.78
C SER A 135 0.60 -19.72 -28.26
N GLY A 136 1.79 -19.77 -27.65
CA GLY A 136 2.43 -18.64 -26.99
C GLY A 136 1.73 -18.17 -25.71
N ARG A 137 0.59 -18.77 -25.34
CA ARG A 137 -0.21 -18.38 -24.18
C ARG A 137 0.40 -18.92 -22.89
N ARG A 138 0.35 -18.12 -21.82
CA ARG A 138 0.74 -18.57 -20.47
C ARG A 138 -0.48 -18.97 -19.67
N LYS A 139 -0.41 -20.12 -18.99
CA LYS A 139 -1.36 -20.43 -17.91
C LYS A 139 -1.26 -19.34 -16.85
N ARG A 140 -2.40 -18.96 -16.25
CA ARG A 140 -2.41 -17.99 -15.14
C ARG A 140 -1.80 -18.60 -13.89
N SER A 141 -0.91 -17.86 -13.24
CA SER A 141 -0.37 -18.18 -11.93
C SER A 141 -1.42 -18.10 -10.83
N LEU A 142 -1.18 -18.77 -9.71
CA LEU A 142 -1.99 -18.68 -8.51
C LEU A 142 -1.52 -17.51 -7.64
N GLU A 143 -1.70 -16.28 -8.12
CA GLU A 143 -1.14 -15.06 -7.48
C GLU A 143 -1.70 -14.79 -6.08
N THR A 144 -2.87 -15.35 -5.76
CA THR A 144 -3.50 -15.26 -4.44
C THR A 144 -2.90 -16.21 -3.41
N HIS A 145 -2.11 -17.20 -3.84
CA HIS A 145 -1.49 -18.15 -2.93
C HIS A 145 -0.35 -17.48 -2.14
N PRO A 146 -0.26 -17.65 -0.80
CA PRO A 146 0.74 -16.95 0.03
C PRO A 146 2.20 -17.17 -0.40
N GLN A 147 2.51 -18.36 -0.94
CA GLN A 147 3.86 -18.71 -1.41
C GLN A 147 4.19 -18.21 -2.83
N PHE A 148 3.22 -17.72 -3.62
CA PHE A 148 3.48 -17.38 -5.02
C PHE A 148 4.51 -16.25 -5.17
N HIS A 149 4.39 -15.18 -4.39
CA HIS A 149 5.32 -14.05 -4.50
C HIS A 149 6.73 -14.41 -4.03
N LEU A 150 6.87 -15.26 -3.00
CA LEU A 150 8.17 -15.79 -2.57
C LEU A 150 8.78 -16.68 -3.66
N LYS A 151 7.97 -17.54 -4.29
CA LYS A 151 8.40 -18.35 -5.43
C LYS A 151 8.91 -17.48 -6.57
N LEU A 152 8.13 -16.48 -6.98
CA LEU A 152 8.53 -15.55 -8.05
C LEU A 152 9.81 -14.78 -7.70
N LEU A 153 10.00 -14.41 -6.43
CA LEU A 153 11.23 -13.79 -5.95
C LEU A 153 12.43 -14.74 -6.07
N ILE A 154 12.30 -15.97 -5.58
CA ILE A 154 13.33 -17.02 -5.65
C ILE A 154 13.72 -17.30 -7.12
N ASP A 155 12.73 -17.46 -8.00
CA ASP A 155 12.94 -17.65 -9.43
C ASP A 155 13.70 -16.48 -10.07
N ARG A 156 13.33 -15.23 -9.72
CA ARG A 156 13.99 -14.00 -10.21
C ARG A 156 15.40 -13.81 -9.64
N MET A 157 15.66 -14.27 -8.42
CA MET A 157 17.00 -14.31 -7.84
C MET A 157 17.89 -15.32 -8.59
N GLY A 158 17.30 -16.30 -9.27
CA GLY A 158 18.03 -17.36 -9.96
C GLY A 158 18.65 -18.35 -8.99
N VAL A 159 17.97 -18.64 -7.88
CA VAL A 159 18.35 -19.66 -6.89
C VAL A 159 17.24 -20.70 -6.77
N GLN A 160 17.58 -21.89 -6.30
CA GLN A 160 16.63 -22.95 -6.02
C GLN A 160 16.05 -22.81 -4.63
N ARG A 161 14.79 -23.23 -4.45
CA ARG A 161 14.14 -23.30 -3.14
C ARG A 161 14.95 -24.11 -2.13
N GLY A 162 15.59 -25.20 -2.58
CA GLY A 162 16.43 -26.05 -1.73
C GLY A 162 17.76 -25.42 -1.28
N GLU A 163 18.15 -24.26 -1.80
CA GLU A 163 19.32 -23.51 -1.32
C GLU A 163 19.02 -22.75 0.00
N PHE A 164 17.75 -22.67 0.40
CA PHE A 164 17.35 -22.07 1.66
C PHE A 164 17.33 -23.09 2.79
N GLU A 165 17.81 -22.67 3.96
CA GLU A 165 17.71 -23.43 5.18
C GLU A 165 16.65 -22.84 6.12
N SER A 166 15.98 -23.71 6.89
CA SER A 166 15.07 -23.27 7.93
C SER A 166 15.82 -22.54 9.03
N TRP A 167 15.33 -21.36 9.43
CA TRP A 167 15.86 -20.62 10.57
C TRP A 167 15.49 -21.34 11.88
N ARG A 168 16.46 -22.01 12.50
CA ARG A 168 16.21 -22.95 13.62
C ARG A 168 16.14 -22.30 15.01
N VAL A 169 16.06 -20.98 15.10
CA VAL A 169 15.89 -20.30 16.39
C VAL A 169 14.40 -20.33 16.73
N ALA A 170 14.06 -21.03 17.82
CA ALA A 170 12.72 -21.01 18.39
C ALA A 170 12.69 -20.14 19.66
N THR A 171 11.58 -19.47 19.89
CA THR A 171 11.28 -18.69 21.08
C THR A 171 10.00 -19.21 21.74
N GLU A 172 9.80 -18.86 23.00
CA GLU A 172 8.55 -19.18 23.74
C GLU A 172 7.29 -18.54 23.13
N LEU A 173 7.46 -17.54 22.24
CA LEU A 173 6.39 -16.88 21.52
C LEU A 173 5.97 -17.63 20.24
N ASP A 174 6.73 -18.63 19.82
CA ASP A 174 6.45 -19.35 18.58
C ASP A 174 5.24 -20.28 18.73
N ALA A 175 4.42 -20.32 17.69
CA ALA A 175 3.33 -21.28 17.62
C ALA A 175 3.88 -22.72 17.54
N PRO A 176 3.17 -23.71 18.11
CA PRO A 176 3.52 -25.12 17.93
C PRO A 176 3.61 -25.48 16.43
N PRO A 177 4.59 -26.32 16.01
CA PRO A 177 4.79 -26.66 14.60
C PRO A 177 3.55 -27.20 13.89
N ALA A 178 2.66 -27.89 14.62
CA ALA A 178 1.39 -28.39 14.12
C ALA A 178 0.50 -27.28 13.51
N ARG A 179 0.55 -26.06 14.06
CA ARG A 179 -0.24 -24.92 13.56
C ARG A 179 0.24 -24.46 12.18
N SER A 180 1.55 -24.35 12.00
CA SER A 180 2.14 -23.98 10.71
C SER A 180 1.81 -25.02 9.64
N LYS A 181 1.87 -26.32 9.99
CA LYS A 181 1.45 -27.41 9.10
C LYS A 181 -0.03 -27.32 8.74
N ALA A 182 -0.91 -27.09 9.72
CA ALA A 182 -2.35 -26.95 9.46
C ALA A 182 -2.68 -25.74 8.58
N ILE A 183 -1.96 -24.61 8.75
CA ILE A 183 -2.10 -23.45 7.87
C ILE A 183 -1.61 -23.78 6.46
N ALA A 184 -0.45 -24.45 6.31
CA ALA A 184 0.06 -24.88 5.01
C ALA A 184 -0.95 -25.80 4.29
N SER A 185 -1.51 -26.79 4.99
CA SER A 185 -2.56 -27.67 4.47
C SER A 185 -3.82 -26.90 4.04
N ALA A 186 -4.26 -25.91 4.82
CA ALA A 186 -5.41 -25.09 4.48
C ALA A 186 -5.18 -24.18 3.26
N MET A 187 -3.92 -23.86 2.95
CA MET A 187 -3.54 -23.01 1.83
C MET A 187 -3.20 -23.80 0.55
N MET A 188 -3.29 -25.14 0.58
CA MET A 188 -3.06 -25.98 -0.61
C MET A 188 -3.85 -25.49 -1.82
N PRO A 189 -3.29 -25.58 -3.05
CA PRO A 189 -4.02 -25.30 -4.28
C PRO A 189 -5.35 -26.06 -4.34
N ALA A 190 -6.38 -25.45 -4.92
CA ALA A 190 -7.73 -26.00 -4.96
C ALA A 190 -7.77 -27.42 -5.53
N GLU A 191 -6.94 -27.70 -6.54
CA GLU A 191 -6.78 -28.99 -7.20
C GLU A 191 -6.21 -30.09 -6.29
N ARG A 192 -5.67 -29.73 -5.13
CA ARG A 192 -5.04 -30.64 -4.15
C ARG A 192 -5.86 -30.82 -2.88
N THR A 193 -7.00 -30.14 -2.76
CA THR A 193 -7.87 -30.21 -1.57
C THR A 193 -8.45 -31.60 -1.32
N THR A 194 -8.49 -32.47 -2.32
CA THR A 194 -8.87 -33.89 -2.16
C THR A 194 -7.97 -34.63 -1.17
N LEU A 195 -6.73 -34.18 -0.98
CA LEU A 195 -5.77 -34.78 -0.04
C LEU A 195 -6.09 -34.46 1.43
N TRP A 196 -7.02 -33.54 1.70
CA TRP A 196 -7.37 -33.15 3.07
C TRP A 196 -7.96 -34.30 3.89
N SER A 197 -8.59 -35.31 3.27
CA SER A 197 -9.06 -36.49 4.00
C SER A 197 -7.91 -37.29 4.63
N ASP A 198 -6.77 -37.30 3.94
CA ASP A 198 -5.64 -38.20 4.19
C ASP A 198 -4.57 -37.57 5.08
N LEU A 199 -4.67 -36.26 5.34
CA LEU A 199 -3.73 -35.55 6.20
C LEU A 199 -3.74 -36.08 7.64
N PRO A 200 -2.58 -36.12 8.32
CA PRO A 200 -2.53 -36.42 9.76
C PRO A 200 -3.42 -35.47 10.56
N ALA A 201 -4.00 -35.95 11.67
CA ALA A 201 -4.90 -35.14 12.49
C ALA A 201 -4.24 -33.83 13.02
N GLY A 202 -2.93 -33.86 13.28
CA GLY A 202 -2.17 -32.68 13.70
C GLY A 202 -2.03 -31.60 12.61
N GLU A 203 -2.22 -31.96 11.35
CA GLU A 203 -2.12 -31.06 10.18
C GLU A 203 -3.51 -30.56 9.74
N ARG A 204 -4.55 -30.86 10.53
CA ARG A 204 -5.94 -30.42 10.29
C ARG A 204 -6.57 -29.71 11.48
N ARG A 205 -5.81 -29.54 12.57
CA ARG A 205 -6.32 -28.98 13.83
C ARG A 205 -5.65 -27.66 14.14
N LEU A 206 -6.47 -26.63 14.37
CA LEU A 206 -6.04 -25.30 14.81
C LEU A 206 -6.27 -25.15 16.33
N ALA A 207 -5.65 -26.01 17.13
CA ALA A 207 -5.79 -25.95 18.59
C ALA A 207 -5.36 -24.59 19.14
N GLY A 208 -6.17 -24.02 20.04
CA GLY A 208 -5.94 -22.70 20.61
C GLY A 208 -6.39 -21.52 19.74
N VAL A 209 -6.89 -21.78 18.52
CA VAL A 209 -7.57 -20.75 17.70
C VAL A 209 -9.05 -20.74 18.07
N ARG A 210 -9.59 -19.54 18.28
CA ARG A 210 -11.01 -19.30 18.55
C ARG A 210 -11.57 -18.42 17.44
N VAL A 211 -12.83 -18.60 17.12
CA VAL A 211 -13.57 -17.78 16.16
C VAL A 211 -14.65 -17.04 16.92
N LEU A 212 -14.79 -15.74 16.61
CA LEU A 212 -15.86 -14.89 17.10
C LEU A 212 -16.67 -14.43 15.88
N GLU A 213 -17.94 -14.82 15.83
CA GLU A 213 -18.90 -14.35 14.83
C GLU A 213 -19.87 -13.37 15.49
N VAL A 214 -20.06 -12.22 14.85
CA VAL A 214 -20.82 -11.07 15.38
C VAL A 214 -21.62 -10.43 14.27
N ALA A 215 -22.72 -9.77 14.61
CA ALA A 215 -23.65 -9.23 13.63
C ALA A 215 -23.17 -7.90 13.03
N THR A 216 -22.29 -7.16 13.74
CA THR A 216 -21.89 -5.82 13.32
C THR A 216 -20.39 -5.53 13.51
N PRO A 217 -19.80 -4.62 12.71
CA PRO A 217 -18.42 -4.16 12.92
C PRO A 217 -18.17 -3.45 14.26
N ALA A 218 -19.23 -3.01 14.94
CA ALA A 218 -19.15 -2.44 16.28
C ALA A 218 -18.98 -3.53 17.35
N GLU A 219 -19.77 -4.60 17.25
CA GLU A 219 -19.63 -5.80 18.08
C GLU A 219 -18.27 -6.47 17.88
N GLU A 220 -17.78 -6.54 16.63
CA GLU A 220 -16.45 -7.05 16.31
C GLU A 220 -15.36 -6.26 17.05
N ALA A 221 -15.39 -4.94 16.92
CA ALA A 221 -14.41 -4.07 17.57
C ALA A 221 -14.46 -4.19 19.10
N GLN A 222 -15.66 -4.28 19.68
CA GLN A 222 -15.84 -4.46 21.11
C GLN A 222 -15.32 -5.83 21.58
N GLY A 223 -15.64 -6.91 20.87
CA GLY A 223 -15.19 -8.27 21.19
C GLY A 223 -13.67 -8.40 21.13
N ILE A 224 -13.03 -7.84 20.11
CA ILE A 224 -11.56 -7.77 20.00
C ILE A 224 -10.97 -6.96 21.16
N ALA A 225 -11.53 -5.78 21.46
CA ALA A 225 -11.03 -4.94 22.55
C ALA A 225 -11.12 -5.63 23.91
N LEU A 226 -12.18 -6.41 24.16
CA LEU A 226 -12.33 -7.22 25.37
C LEU A 226 -11.26 -8.33 25.43
N ALA A 227 -11.00 -9.03 24.33
CA ALA A 227 -9.97 -10.06 24.27
C ALA A 227 -8.55 -9.49 24.48
N LEU A 228 -8.27 -8.31 23.91
CA LEU A 228 -7.01 -7.61 24.14
C LEU A 228 -6.86 -7.20 25.61
N ARG A 229 -7.93 -6.69 26.22
CA ARG A 229 -7.93 -6.34 27.65
C ARG A 229 -7.72 -7.57 28.52
N GLU A 230 -8.47 -8.65 28.29
CA GLU A 230 -8.35 -9.91 29.05
C GLU A 230 -6.91 -10.44 29.00
N ALA A 231 -6.24 -10.35 27.84
CA ALA A 231 -4.86 -10.78 27.72
C ALA A 231 -3.90 -9.97 28.62
N LEU A 232 -4.17 -8.68 28.85
CA LEU A 232 -3.34 -7.80 29.68
C LEU A 232 -3.61 -7.94 31.19
N GLU A 233 -4.66 -8.66 31.60
CA GLU A 233 -4.90 -8.99 33.01
C GLU A 233 -3.86 -9.99 33.53
N GLU A 234 -3.21 -10.76 32.65
CA GLU A 234 -2.09 -11.64 32.99
C GLU A 234 -0.76 -10.84 32.94
N PRO A 235 -0.04 -10.69 34.07
CA PRO A 235 1.21 -9.92 34.10
C PRO A 235 2.25 -10.43 33.10
N GLY A 236 2.82 -9.52 32.30
CA GLY A 236 3.85 -9.85 31.30
C GLY A 236 3.33 -10.44 30.00
N ARG A 237 2.03 -10.72 29.88
CA ARG A 237 1.42 -11.19 28.63
C ARG A 237 1.20 -10.03 27.67
N THR A 238 1.47 -10.26 26.39
CA THR A 238 1.27 -9.29 25.30
C THR A 238 0.17 -9.76 24.36
N ALA A 239 -0.49 -8.82 23.69
CA ALA A 239 -1.47 -9.11 22.63
C ALA A 239 -1.33 -8.12 21.47
N ALA A 240 -1.70 -8.56 20.28
CA ALA A 240 -1.66 -7.75 19.07
C ALA A 240 -2.94 -7.96 18.24
N LEU A 241 -3.42 -6.88 17.62
CA LEU A 241 -4.45 -6.93 16.59
C LEU A 241 -3.78 -6.75 15.22
N VAL A 242 -3.91 -7.74 14.35
CA VAL A 242 -3.45 -7.66 12.95
C VAL A 242 -4.68 -7.53 12.06
N THR A 243 -4.83 -6.38 11.41
CA THR A 243 -5.94 -6.15 10.46
C THR A 243 -5.54 -5.16 9.36
N PRO A 244 -5.93 -5.40 8.10
CA PRO A 244 -5.83 -4.40 7.04
C PRO A 244 -6.92 -3.31 7.15
N ASP A 245 -7.99 -3.53 7.94
CA ASP A 245 -9.06 -2.56 8.12
C ASP A 245 -8.67 -1.48 9.14
N ARG A 246 -8.32 -0.29 8.62
CA ARG A 246 -7.99 0.88 9.45
C ARG A 246 -9.18 1.41 10.25
N ALA A 247 -10.41 1.21 9.78
CA ALA A 247 -11.59 1.60 10.53
C ALA A 247 -11.80 0.67 11.74
N LEU A 248 -11.59 -0.64 11.57
CA LEU A 248 -11.60 -1.60 12.68
C LEU A 248 -10.53 -1.28 13.73
N ALA A 249 -9.28 -1.07 13.29
CA ALA A 249 -8.17 -0.73 14.19
C ALA A 249 -8.49 0.52 15.04
N LYS A 250 -9.02 1.58 14.41
CA LYS A 250 -9.43 2.82 15.11
C LYS A 250 -10.56 2.58 16.12
N ARG A 251 -11.57 1.77 15.77
CA ARG A 251 -12.67 1.43 16.70
C ARG A 251 -12.13 0.66 17.91
N VAL A 252 -11.30 -0.35 17.70
CA VAL A 252 -10.68 -1.13 18.79
C VAL A 252 -9.84 -0.23 19.69
N ALA A 253 -8.99 0.63 19.12
CA ALA A 253 -8.19 1.58 19.89
C ALA A 253 -9.04 2.53 20.74
N ALA A 254 -10.16 3.02 20.20
CA ALA A 254 -11.09 3.85 20.96
C ALA A 254 -11.75 3.10 22.12
N HIS A 255 -12.09 1.82 21.96
CA HIS A 255 -12.58 0.98 23.06
C HIS A 255 -11.52 0.78 24.13
N CYS A 256 -10.30 0.41 23.76
CA CYS A 256 -9.18 0.20 24.69
C CYS A 256 -8.82 1.49 25.47
N ALA A 257 -8.86 2.66 24.81
CA ALA A 257 -8.59 3.95 25.45
C ALA A 257 -9.56 4.25 26.61
N ARG A 258 -10.81 3.79 26.55
CA ARG A 258 -11.78 3.94 27.65
C ARG A 258 -11.38 3.20 28.92
N TRP A 259 -10.51 2.19 28.82
CA TRP A 259 -9.96 1.45 29.94
C TRP A 259 -8.53 1.88 30.29
N GLY A 260 -8.03 2.97 29.71
CA GLY A 260 -6.66 3.42 29.91
C GLY A 260 -5.61 2.56 29.20
N ILE A 261 -6.02 1.69 28.27
CA ILE A 261 -5.09 0.85 27.50
C ILE A 261 -4.69 1.62 26.24
N ALA A 262 -3.43 2.00 26.16
CA ALA A 262 -2.85 2.63 24.98
C ALA A 262 -2.45 1.55 23.96
N ILE A 263 -3.07 1.56 22.78
CA ILE A 263 -2.66 0.71 21.66
C ILE A 263 -1.58 1.43 20.85
N ASP A 264 -0.46 0.75 20.62
CA ASP A 264 0.55 1.18 19.65
C ASP A 264 0.10 0.79 18.23
N ASP A 265 -0.39 1.77 17.48
CA ASP A 265 -0.82 1.59 16.09
C ASP A 265 0.35 1.79 15.13
N SER A 266 0.95 0.67 14.70
CA SER A 266 2.15 0.65 13.86
C SER A 266 1.99 1.33 12.49
N ALA A 267 0.77 1.45 11.96
CA ALA A 267 0.52 2.19 10.72
C ALA A 267 0.42 3.71 10.94
N GLY A 268 0.39 4.15 12.19
CA GLY A 268 0.30 5.55 12.58
C GLY A 268 -0.97 6.26 12.08
N SER A 269 -0.94 7.58 12.18
CA SER A 269 -1.95 8.46 11.60
C SER A 269 -1.40 9.14 10.36
N ALA A 270 -2.11 9.02 9.23
CA ALA A 270 -1.73 9.71 8.01
C ALA A 270 -1.67 11.22 8.25
N LEU A 271 -0.58 11.87 7.83
CA LEU A 271 -0.43 13.32 7.97
C LEU A 271 -1.62 14.08 7.38
N SER A 272 -2.18 13.58 6.26
CA SER A 272 -3.32 14.15 5.54
C SER A 272 -4.60 14.31 6.38
N ILE A 273 -4.75 13.55 7.47
CA ILE A 273 -5.92 13.66 8.37
C ILE A 273 -5.61 14.42 9.66
N LEU A 274 -4.35 14.77 9.90
CA LEU A 274 -3.95 15.61 11.04
C LEU A 274 -4.16 17.09 10.70
N PRO A 275 -4.42 17.96 11.70
CA PRO A 275 -4.67 19.38 11.45
C PRO A 275 -3.60 20.08 10.58
N PRO A 276 -2.28 19.84 10.74
CA PRO A 276 -1.29 20.43 9.84
C PRO A 276 -1.41 19.92 8.39
N GLY A 277 -1.70 18.63 8.18
CA GLY A 277 -1.83 18.09 6.83
C GLY A 277 -3.13 18.49 6.15
N THR A 278 -4.25 18.56 6.89
CA THR A 278 -5.51 19.08 6.34
C THR A 278 -5.38 20.55 5.92
N LEU A 279 -4.57 21.35 6.64
CA LEU A 279 -4.25 22.72 6.24
C LEU A 279 -3.48 22.77 4.92
N LEU A 280 -2.41 21.96 4.80
CA LEU A 280 -1.60 21.89 3.58
C LEU A 280 -2.42 21.45 2.37
N LEU A 281 -3.33 20.48 2.56
CA LEU A 281 -4.26 20.04 1.53
C LEU A 281 -5.24 21.15 1.14
N ALA A 282 -5.83 21.86 2.11
CA ALA A 282 -6.72 22.98 1.82
C ALA A 282 -5.99 24.10 1.05
N LEU A 283 -4.71 24.34 1.35
CA LEU A 283 -3.88 25.31 0.64
C LEU A 283 -3.59 24.87 -0.81
N ALA A 284 -3.19 23.62 -0.99
CA ALA A 284 -2.93 23.05 -2.31
C ALA A 284 -4.19 23.05 -3.18
N GLU A 285 -5.34 22.69 -2.61
CA GLU A 285 -6.64 22.71 -3.28
C GLU A 285 -7.03 24.14 -3.70
N ALA A 286 -6.87 25.11 -2.80
CA ALA A 286 -7.10 26.51 -3.11
C ALA A 286 -6.20 26.98 -4.25
N ALA A 287 -4.90 26.67 -4.24
CA ALA A 287 -3.98 27.04 -5.31
C ALA A 287 -4.33 26.36 -6.65
N ALA A 288 -4.61 25.05 -6.63
CA ALA A 288 -4.96 24.27 -7.82
C ALA A 288 -6.26 24.77 -8.48
N GLN A 289 -7.24 25.17 -7.67
CA GLN A 289 -8.48 25.76 -8.16
C GLN A 289 -8.40 27.26 -8.45
N SER A 290 -7.19 27.84 -8.47
CA SER A 290 -6.97 29.28 -8.64
C SER A 290 -7.81 30.11 -7.66
N PHE A 291 -7.81 29.72 -6.39
CA PHE A 291 -8.51 30.34 -5.26
C PHE A 291 -10.02 30.52 -5.50
N ALA A 292 -10.66 29.51 -6.08
CA ALA A 292 -12.12 29.45 -6.19
C ALA A 292 -12.79 29.70 -4.82
N PRO A 293 -13.94 30.39 -4.77
CA PRO A 293 -14.57 30.80 -3.51
C PRO A 293 -14.70 29.69 -2.46
N MET A 294 -15.19 28.52 -2.83
CA MET A 294 -15.35 27.41 -1.89
C MET A 294 -14.01 26.91 -1.33
N ALA A 295 -13.01 26.72 -2.19
CA ALA A 295 -11.68 26.25 -1.78
C ALA A 295 -10.95 27.29 -0.92
N LEU A 296 -11.06 28.57 -1.29
CA LEU A 296 -10.54 29.70 -0.52
C LEU A 296 -11.20 29.77 0.87
N LEU A 297 -12.54 29.70 0.95
CA LEU A 297 -13.25 29.75 2.22
C LEU A 297 -12.94 28.54 3.11
N ALA A 298 -12.81 27.35 2.53
CA ALA A 298 -12.41 26.15 3.27
C ALA A 298 -11.01 26.33 3.91
N LEU A 299 -10.05 26.88 3.16
CA LEU A 299 -8.73 27.22 3.67
C LEU A 299 -8.82 28.26 4.80
N LEU A 300 -9.52 29.38 4.59
CA LEU A 300 -9.58 30.48 5.57
C LEU A 300 -10.30 30.08 6.87
N LYS A 301 -11.29 29.17 6.80
CA LYS A 301 -12.02 28.65 7.98
C LYS A 301 -11.23 27.61 8.77
N HIS A 302 -10.13 27.08 8.23
CA HIS A 302 -9.38 25.98 8.82
C HIS A 302 -8.93 26.27 10.27
N PRO A 303 -8.97 25.29 11.21
CA PRO A 303 -8.61 25.47 12.64
C PRO A 303 -7.25 26.11 12.91
N LEU A 304 -6.27 25.82 12.04
CA LEU A 304 -4.91 26.33 12.18
C LEU A 304 -4.66 27.69 11.51
N VAL A 305 -5.58 28.20 10.68
CA VAL A 305 -5.46 29.55 10.12
C VAL A 305 -5.87 30.56 11.18
N ARG A 306 -4.99 31.51 11.49
CA ARG A 306 -5.18 32.51 12.57
C ARG A 306 -5.64 31.86 13.89
N ALA A 307 -5.03 30.74 14.26
CA ALA A 307 -5.27 30.09 15.55
C ALA A 307 -4.87 31.01 16.72
N GLY A 308 -5.57 30.90 17.85
CA GLY A 308 -5.35 31.71 19.05
C GLY A 308 -6.41 32.79 19.27
N GLU A 309 -6.06 33.84 20.02
CA GLU A 309 -7.01 34.86 20.53
C GLU A 309 -7.75 35.63 19.42
N ALA A 310 -7.08 35.91 18.29
CA ALA A 310 -7.66 36.65 17.17
C ALA A 310 -8.62 35.81 16.28
N ARG A 311 -8.82 34.52 16.60
CA ARG A 311 -9.54 33.60 15.72
C ARG A 311 -11.01 33.97 15.52
N ILE A 312 -11.69 34.46 16.57
CA ILE A 312 -13.12 34.80 16.50
C ILE A 312 -13.32 35.95 15.50
N GLY A 313 -12.59 37.06 15.65
CA GLY A 313 -12.66 38.20 14.74
C GLY A 313 -12.23 37.85 13.31
N TRP A 314 -11.30 36.91 13.15
CA TRP A 314 -10.96 36.36 11.83
C TRP A 314 -12.14 35.61 11.19
N LEU A 315 -12.79 34.71 11.92
CA LEU A 315 -13.93 33.94 11.39
C LEU A 315 -15.14 34.82 11.06
N GLU A 316 -15.33 35.93 11.76
CA GLU A 316 -16.34 36.93 11.42
C GLU A 316 -16.05 37.59 10.06
N GLN A 317 -14.80 38.02 9.82
CA GLN A 317 -14.40 38.55 8.51
C GLN A 317 -14.54 37.51 7.40
N VAL A 318 -14.20 36.25 7.69
CA VAL A 318 -14.38 35.14 6.73
C VAL A 318 -15.86 34.88 6.43
N ARG A 319 -16.77 35.09 7.39
CA ARG A 319 -18.22 35.02 7.15
C ARG A 319 -18.71 36.17 6.27
N SER A 320 -18.22 37.39 6.47
CA SER A 320 -18.54 38.52 5.59
C SER A 320 -18.02 38.27 4.16
N LEU A 321 -16.81 37.72 4.04
CA LEU A 321 -16.26 37.28 2.76
C LEU A 321 -17.10 36.18 2.11
N ASP A 322 -17.56 35.18 2.88
CA ASP A 322 -18.45 34.12 2.39
C ASP A 322 -19.72 34.69 1.77
N LEU A 323 -20.37 35.63 2.46
CA LEU A 323 -21.55 36.34 1.94
C LEU A 323 -21.25 37.11 0.65
N ALA A 324 -20.14 37.83 0.61
CA ALA A 324 -19.73 38.63 -0.55
C ALA A 324 -19.40 37.78 -1.79
N LEU A 325 -18.97 36.52 -1.59
CA LEU A 325 -18.62 35.60 -2.67
C LEU A 325 -19.78 34.70 -3.12
N ARG A 326 -21.00 34.91 -2.62
CA ARG A 326 -22.20 34.19 -3.09
C ARG A 326 -22.63 34.70 -4.46
N GLY A 327 -22.99 33.78 -5.35
CA GLY A 327 -23.48 34.07 -6.70
C GLY A 327 -22.47 33.64 -7.78
N PRO A 328 -22.43 34.33 -8.95
CA PRO A 328 -21.58 33.92 -10.06
C PRO A 328 -20.12 33.96 -9.65
N ARG A 329 -19.40 32.89 -10.02
CA ARG A 329 -18.01 32.67 -9.63
C ARG A 329 -17.13 33.82 -10.14
N PRO A 330 -16.31 34.45 -9.27
CA PRO A 330 -15.32 35.45 -9.67
C PRO A 330 -14.32 34.92 -10.70
N PRO A 331 -13.68 35.81 -11.48
CA PRO A 331 -12.53 35.45 -12.29
C PRO A 331 -11.46 34.72 -11.45
N ALA A 332 -10.71 33.83 -12.10
CA ALA A 332 -9.73 32.98 -11.43
C ALA A 332 -8.61 33.80 -10.76
N GLY A 333 -8.14 33.31 -9.61
CA GLY A 333 -7.02 33.86 -8.84
C GLY A 333 -7.46 34.88 -7.78
N LEU A 334 -6.57 35.16 -6.83
CA LEU A 334 -6.81 36.14 -5.76
C LEU A 334 -7.09 37.54 -6.31
N ALA A 335 -6.43 37.94 -7.40
CA ALA A 335 -6.71 39.22 -8.06
C ALA A 335 -8.14 39.32 -8.60
N GLY A 336 -8.67 38.22 -9.14
CA GLY A 336 -10.07 38.15 -9.60
C GLY A 336 -11.06 38.22 -8.46
N VAL A 337 -10.74 37.59 -7.32
CA VAL A 337 -11.51 37.74 -6.07
C VAL A 337 -11.49 39.18 -5.59
N THR A 338 -10.32 39.83 -5.55
CA THR A 338 -10.20 41.24 -5.13
C THR A 338 -10.99 42.17 -6.05
N ALA A 339 -10.89 42.00 -7.37
CA ALA A 339 -11.65 42.80 -8.33
C ALA A 339 -13.17 42.61 -8.16
N HIS A 340 -13.62 41.38 -7.93
CA HIS A 340 -15.03 41.08 -7.67
C HIS A 340 -15.56 41.76 -6.40
N LEU A 341 -14.73 41.85 -5.35
CA LEU A 341 -15.10 42.53 -4.11
C LEU A 341 -15.04 44.06 -4.23
N ALA A 342 -14.30 44.59 -5.21
CA ALA A 342 -14.17 46.03 -5.45
C ALA A 342 -15.28 46.59 -6.37
N ASP A 343 -16.08 45.73 -7.02
CA ASP A 343 -17.18 46.13 -7.89
C ASP A 343 -18.45 46.49 -7.08
N PRO A 344 -18.82 47.78 -6.98
CA PRO A 344 -19.94 48.23 -6.15
C PRO A 344 -21.31 47.80 -6.69
N GLU A 345 -21.47 47.63 -8.02
CA GLU A 345 -22.76 47.34 -8.65
C GLU A 345 -23.23 45.90 -8.40
N GLY A 346 -22.29 44.98 -8.14
CA GLY A 346 -22.58 43.58 -7.81
C GLY A 346 -22.87 43.33 -6.33
N TYR A 347 -22.27 44.11 -5.42
CA TYR A 347 -22.31 43.91 -3.96
C TYR A 347 -23.58 44.52 -3.32
N ASP A 348 -23.97 45.74 -3.71
CA ASP A 348 -25.11 46.45 -3.13
C ASP A 348 -26.48 45.95 -3.63
N ALA A 349 -26.54 45.37 -4.83
CA ALA A 349 -27.78 44.81 -5.39
C ALA A 349 -28.22 43.49 -4.69
N ARG A 350 -27.34 42.85 -3.92
CA ARG A 350 -27.55 41.48 -3.38
C ARG A 350 -27.56 41.37 -1.85
N THR A 351 -27.06 42.37 -1.13
CA THR A 351 -27.24 42.47 0.33
C THR A 351 -28.59 43.10 0.73
N ARG A 352 -29.36 43.64 -0.23
CA ARG A 352 -30.71 44.20 -0.03
C ARG A 352 -31.87 43.29 -0.50
N GLY A 353 -31.62 41.99 -0.72
CA GLY A 353 -32.62 41.01 -1.16
C GLY A 353 -33.00 40.01 -0.09
#